data_AF-B0E357-F1
#
_entry.id   AF-B0E357-F1
#
_cell.length_a   1.000
_cell.length_b   1.000
_cell.length_c   1.000
_cell.angle_alpha   90.00
_cell.angle_beta   90.00
_cell.angle_gamma   90.00
#
_symmetry.space_group_name_H-M   'P 1'
#
loop_
_entity.id
_entity.type
_entity.pdbx_description
1 polymer ?
#
loop_
_entity_poly.entity_id
_entity_poly.type
_entity_poly.pdbx_seq_one_letter_code
_entity_poly.pdbx_strand_id
1 'polypeptide(L)'
;MVGDLGILFDKLTLPALNDLLLSEVHWSFPNITPVYISHWPQSQFLAFLLRSVCTVKHLIIQECDISAEEMLECLAHPQISTWLDSLSITEDHQRHLCVTEEVLRQLTYTTFTEKVLHSGDDLPAEETITETLCLNLSTIKLWGCISAQDGRVADMVESRWSSAENCPVKQLKMAVIGLFANACHMEDWARLQALHWKRFGITYLRL
;
A
#
# COMPACT_ATOMS: atom_id res chain seq x y z
N MET A 1 -23.16 -22.44 -1.25
CA MET A 1 -22.19 -22.12 -0.18
C MET A 1 -21.39 -20.95 -0.68
N VAL A 2 -21.52 -19.81 -0.02
CA VAL A 2 -20.70 -18.63 -0.29
C VAL A 2 -19.26 -19.01 0.09
N GLY A 3 -18.30 -18.79 -0.81
CA GLY A 3 -16.89 -19.08 -0.52
C GLY A 3 -16.40 -18.11 0.55
N ASP A 4 -16.08 -18.62 1.74
CA ASP A 4 -15.47 -17.84 2.80
C ASP A 4 -13.95 -17.86 2.60
N LEU A 5 -13.38 -16.69 2.31
CA LEU A 5 -11.95 -16.53 2.08
C LEU A 5 -11.12 -16.92 3.33
N GLY A 6 -11.66 -16.70 4.53
CA GLY A 6 -11.01 -17.11 5.77
C GLY A 6 -10.87 -18.63 5.89
N ILE A 7 -11.93 -19.38 5.55
CA ILE A 7 -11.89 -20.86 5.55
C ILE A 7 -10.87 -21.38 4.53
N LEU A 8 -10.74 -20.70 3.38
CA LEU A 8 -9.72 -21.06 2.40
C LEU A 8 -8.32 -20.84 2.97
N PHE A 9 -8.06 -19.66 3.56
CA PHE A 9 -6.76 -19.38 4.19
C PHE A 9 -6.42 -20.38 5.27
N ASP A 10 -7.35 -20.83 6.10
CA ASP A 10 -7.09 -21.83 7.15
C ASP A 10 -6.60 -23.18 6.60
N LYS A 11 -6.94 -23.51 5.36
CA LYS A 11 -6.58 -24.80 4.74
C LYS A 11 -5.34 -24.75 3.86
N LEU A 12 -4.90 -23.56 3.44
CA LEU A 12 -3.79 -23.41 2.51
C LEU A 12 -2.44 -23.36 3.24
N THR A 13 -1.41 -23.97 2.66
CA THR A 13 -0.02 -23.76 3.07
C THR A 13 0.80 -23.71 1.79
N LEU A 14 1.32 -22.54 1.46
CA LEU A 14 1.92 -22.25 0.15
C LEU A 14 3.33 -21.67 0.31
N PRO A 15 4.35 -22.50 0.62
CA PRO A 15 5.69 -21.99 0.94
C PRO A 15 6.43 -21.36 -0.24
N ALA A 16 6.08 -21.73 -1.47
CA ALA A 16 6.65 -21.16 -2.68
C ALA A 16 5.85 -19.96 -3.23
N LEU A 17 4.86 -19.45 -2.48
CA LEU A 17 4.07 -18.30 -2.92
C LEU A 17 4.93 -17.04 -2.98
N ASN A 18 4.99 -16.42 -4.16
CA ASN A 18 5.68 -15.14 -4.39
C ASN A 18 4.70 -14.05 -4.85
N ASP A 19 3.66 -14.45 -5.57
CA ASP A 19 2.66 -13.57 -6.15
C ASP A 19 1.30 -13.88 -5.52
N LEU A 20 0.70 -12.89 -4.87
CA LEU A 20 -0.61 -13.02 -4.24
C LEU A 20 -1.56 -11.96 -4.78
N LEU A 21 -2.62 -12.42 -5.45
CA LEU A 21 -3.71 -11.60 -5.94
C LEU A 21 -4.99 -11.99 -5.21
N LEU A 22 -5.63 -10.99 -4.60
CA LEU A 22 -6.92 -11.09 -3.94
C LEU A 22 -7.84 -10.07 -4.61
N SER A 23 -8.91 -10.57 -5.23
CA SER A 23 -9.88 -9.75 -5.96
C SER A 23 -11.27 -10.17 -5.54
N GLU A 24 -12.11 -9.20 -5.19
CA GLU A 24 -13.54 -9.44 -5.23
C GLU A 24 -13.97 -9.60 -6.69
N VAL A 25 -14.82 -10.59 -6.93
CA VAL A 25 -15.21 -10.98 -8.28
C VAL A 25 -16.61 -10.41 -8.55
N HIS A 26 -16.65 -9.23 -9.15
CA HIS A 26 -17.86 -8.62 -9.68
C HIS A 26 -18.22 -9.17 -11.06
N TRP A 27 -18.37 -10.50 -11.19
CA TRP A 27 -18.90 -11.04 -12.44
C TRP A 27 -20.43 -10.96 -12.46
N SER A 28 -20.93 -10.16 -13.42
CA SER A 28 -22.30 -10.22 -13.93
C SER A 28 -22.52 -11.51 -14.72
N PHE A 29 -22.31 -12.67 -14.10
CA PHE A 29 -22.79 -13.91 -14.70
C PHE A 29 -24.31 -13.92 -14.59
N PRO A 30 -25.05 -14.09 -15.70
CA PRO A 30 -26.48 -14.28 -15.61
C PRO A 30 -26.73 -15.53 -14.74
N ASN A 31 -27.41 -15.33 -13.60
CA ASN A 31 -27.77 -16.34 -12.58
C ASN A 31 -26.75 -16.65 -11.47
N ILE A 32 -25.68 -15.86 -11.29
CA ILE A 32 -24.84 -15.97 -10.08
C ILE A 32 -25.01 -14.71 -9.25
N THR A 33 -25.52 -14.86 -8.02
CA THR A 33 -25.56 -13.77 -7.05
C THR A 33 -24.12 -13.33 -6.77
N PRO A 34 -23.79 -12.03 -6.88
CA PRO A 34 -22.44 -11.56 -6.55
C PRO A 34 -22.05 -12.04 -5.15
N VAL A 35 -20.90 -12.69 -5.06
CA VAL A 35 -20.32 -13.07 -3.77
C VAL A 35 -19.46 -11.91 -3.33
N TYR A 36 -20.01 -11.10 -2.44
CA TYR A 36 -19.29 -10.01 -1.79
C TYR A 36 -18.33 -10.58 -0.75
N ILE A 37 -17.09 -10.11 -0.71
CA ILE A 37 -16.22 -10.35 0.44
C ILE A 37 -16.76 -9.44 1.54
N SER A 38 -17.73 -9.94 2.30
CA SER A 38 -18.43 -9.15 3.32
C SER A 38 -17.55 -8.64 4.46
N HIS A 39 -16.35 -9.20 4.60
CA HIS A 39 -15.34 -8.80 5.58
C HIS A 39 -13.99 -9.37 5.16
N TRP A 40 -12.92 -8.59 5.30
CA TRP A 40 -11.57 -9.07 5.14
C TRP A 40 -11.18 -10.02 6.30
N PRO A 41 -10.75 -11.27 6.04
CA PRO A 41 -10.45 -12.24 7.09
C PRO A 41 -9.03 -12.03 7.64
N GLN A 42 -8.80 -10.89 8.30
CA GLN A 42 -7.46 -10.44 8.73
C GLN A 42 -6.69 -11.52 9.49
N SER A 43 -7.29 -12.09 10.55
CA SER A 43 -6.61 -13.06 11.40
C SER A 43 -6.20 -14.34 10.65
N GLN A 44 -7.06 -14.83 9.77
CA GLN A 44 -6.82 -16.03 8.96
C GLN A 44 -5.77 -15.75 7.89
N PHE A 45 -5.79 -14.55 7.29
CA PHE A 45 -4.80 -14.11 6.32
C PHE A 45 -3.39 -14.07 6.91
N LEU A 46 -3.22 -13.44 8.07
CA LEU A 46 -1.92 -13.38 8.76
C LEU A 46 -1.47 -14.77 9.20
N ALA A 47 -2.37 -15.59 9.75
CA ALA A 47 -2.06 -16.98 10.10
C ALA A 47 -1.62 -17.81 8.88
N PHE A 48 -2.23 -17.58 7.72
CA PHE A 48 -1.83 -18.18 6.45
C PHE A 48 -0.41 -17.77 6.03
N LEU A 49 -0.06 -16.47 6.11
CA LEU A 49 1.28 -15.99 5.78
C LEU A 49 2.33 -16.60 6.70
N LEU A 50 2.04 -16.62 8.01
CA LEU A 50 2.91 -17.19 9.03
C LEU A 50 3.13 -18.69 8.80
N ARG A 51 2.05 -19.46 8.60
CA ARG A 51 2.12 -20.91 8.39
C ARG A 51 2.79 -21.28 7.07
N SER A 52 2.56 -20.49 6.02
CA SER A 52 3.15 -20.73 4.72
C SER A 52 4.65 -20.42 4.70
N VAL A 53 5.13 -19.50 5.55
CA VAL A 53 6.54 -19.05 5.56
C VAL A 53 6.98 -18.61 4.14
N CYS A 54 6.06 -18.02 3.40
CA CYS A 54 6.26 -17.60 2.02
C CYS A 54 6.98 -16.25 1.94
N THR A 55 7.47 -15.92 0.75
CA THR A 55 8.16 -14.65 0.46
C THR A 55 7.35 -13.86 -0.54
N VAL A 56 6.34 -13.12 -0.07
CA VAL A 56 5.45 -12.38 -0.96
C VAL A 56 6.21 -11.20 -1.56
N LYS A 57 6.45 -11.26 -2.87
CA LYS A 57 7.12 -10.21 -3.65
C LYS A 57 6.12 -9.29 -4.34
N HIS A 58 4.99 -9.84 -4.76
CA HIS A 58 3.95 -9.10 -5.47
C HIS A 58 2.62 -9.29 -4.76
N LEU A 59 2.07 -8.20 -4.24
CA LEU A 59 0.76 -8.18 -3.57
C LEU A 59 -0.20 -7.31 -4.38
N ILE A 60 -1.32 -7.91 -4.79
CA ILE A 60 -2.40 -7.25 -5.52
C ILE A 60 -3.69 -7.43 -4.72
N ILE A 61 -4.30 -6.33 -4.33
CA ILE A 61 -5.59 -6.28 -3.65
C ILE A 61 -6.54 -5.45 -4.51
N GLN A 62 -7.68 -6.02 -4.88
CA GLN A 62 -8.65 -5.39 -5.77
C GLN A 62 -10.07 -5.55 -5.20
N GLU A 63 -10.79 -4.43 -5.04
CA GLU A 63 -12.19 -4.39 -4.57
C GLU A 63 -12.41 -5.18 -3.27
N CYS A 64 -11.43 -5.22 -2.36
CA CYS A 64 -11.57 -5.96 -1.10
C CYS A 64 -11.98 -5.01 0.04
N ASP A 65 -12.89 -5.45 0.90
CA ASP A 65 -13.30 -4.74 2.13
C ASP A 65 -12.25 -4.85 3.23
N ILE A 66 -11.08 -4.29 2.97
CA ILE A 66 -9.95 -4.20 3.92
C ILE A 66 -9.93 -2.80 4.54
N SER A 67 -9.82 -2.71 5.86
CA SER A 67 -9.65 -1.44 6.57
C SER A 67 -8.24 -0.89 6.45
N ALA A 68 -8.02 0.37 6.85
CA ALA A 68 -6.70 0.96 6.85
C ALA A 68 -5.77 0.34 7.91
N GLU A 69 -6.33 -0.02 9.06
CA GLU A 69 -5.62 -0.69 10.14
C GLU A 69 -5.21 -2.10 9.72
N GLU A 70 -6.11 -2.84 9.07
CA GLU A 70 -5.84 -4.17 8.53
C GLU A 70 -4.80 -4.13 7.41
N MET A 71 -4.87 -3.13 6.52
CA MET A 71 -3.87 -2.89 5.49
C MET A 71 -2.50 -2.63 6.12
N LEU A 72 -2.43 -1.80 7.15
CA LEU A 72 -1.18 -1.51 7.84
C LEU A 72 -0.59 -2.77 8.49
N GLU A 73 -1.40 -3.55 9.19
CA GLU A 73 -0.97 -4.80 9.81
C GLU A 73 -0.51 -5.82 8.75
N CYS A 74 -1.18 -5.88 7.59
CA CYS A 74 -0.75 -6.69 6.45
C CYS A 74 0.64 -6.26 5.94
N LEU A 75 0.84 -4.96 5.71
CA LEU A 75 2.11 -4.42 5.20
C LEU A 75 3.24 -4.53 6.22
N ALA A 76 2.92 -4.53 7.52
CA ALA A 76 3.89 -4.72 8.60
C ALA A 76 4.29 -6.18 8.80
N HIS A 77 3.49 -7.13 8.30
CA HIS A 77 3.76 -8.56 8.49
C HIS A 77 5.12 -8.95 7.86
N PRO A 78 6.00 -9.71 8.57
CA PRO A 78 7.39 -9.93 8.12
C PRO A 78 7.52 -10.54 6.72
N GLN A 79 6.63 -11.46 6.37
CA GLN A 79 6.56 -12.15 5.08
C GLN A 79 6.20 -11.22 3.91
N ILE A 80 5.61 -10.06 4.21
CA ILE A 80 5.30 -8.99 3.26
C ILE A 80 6.38 -7.90 3.38
N SER A 81 6.50 -7.22 4.53
CA SER A 81 7.36 -6.05 4.73
C SER A 81 8.82 -6.28 4.28
N THR A 82 9.35 -7.48 4.50
CA THR A 82 10.74 -7.81 4.16
C THR A 82 10.94 -8.04 2.66
N TRP A 83 9.94 -8.55 1.96
CA TRP A 83 10.11 -9.13 0.61
C TRP A 83 9.36 -8.39 -0.49
N LEU A 84 8.39 -7.55 -0.13
CA LEU A 84 7.49 -6.90 -1.08
C LEU A 84 8.27 -5.98 -2.02
N ASP A 85 8.20 -6.30 -3.31
CA ASP A 85 8.78 -5.54 -4.42
C ASP A 85 7.70 -4.74 -5.17
N SER A 86 6.47 -5.26 -5.22
CA SER A 86 5.35 -4.63 -5.92
C SER A 86 4.09 -4.67 -5.08
N LEU A 87 3.48 -3.51 -4.88
CA LEU A 87 2.18 -3.34 -4.25
C LEU A 87 1.19 -2.75 -5.26
N SER A 88 0.03 -3.38 -5.43
CA SER A 88 -1.08 -2.84 -6.22
C SER A 88 -2.37 -2.91 -5.41
N ILE A 89 -2.97 -1.76 -5.13
CA ILE A 89 -4.27 -1.65 -4.47
C ILE A 89 -5.21 -0.90 -5.43
N THR A 90 -6.38 -1.48 -5.70
CA THR A 90 -7.37 -0.92 -6.64
C THR A 90 -8.77 -1.00 -6.04
N GLU A 91 -9.45 0.13 -6.03
CA GLU A 91 -10.83 0.31 -5.60
C GLU A 91 -11.54 1.25 -6.59
N ASP A 92 -12.28 0.67 -7.52
CA ASP A 92 -13.02 1.37 -8.58
C ASP A 92 -14.39 1.88 -8.09
N HIS A 93 -14.89 1.36 -6.97
CA HIS A 93 -16.25 1.60 -6.49
C HIS A 93 -16.37 2.58 -5.32
N GLN A 94 -15.27 3.24 -4.90
CA GLN A 94 -15.25 4.20 -3.78
C GLN A 94 -15.74 3.63 -2.45
N ARG A 95 -15.72 2.32 -2.26
CA ARG A 95 -16.24 1.70 -1.04
C ARG A 95 -15.21 1.70 0.08
N HIS A 96 -13.95 1.42 -0.25
CA HIS A 96 -12.90 1.14 0.73
C HIS A 96 -11.65 2.01 0.49
N LEU A 97 -11.52 3.08 1.28
CA LEU A 97 -10.33 3.94 1.23
C LEU A 97 -9.28 3.49 2.26
N CYS A 98 -8.65 2.34 2.00
CA CYS A 98 -7.73 1.68 2.93
C CYS A 98 -6.31 2.28 2.99
N VAL A 99 -5.96 3.20 2.09
CA VAL A 99 -4.65 3.87 2.09
C VAL A 99 -4.77 5.23 2.74
N THR A 100 -4.64 5.24 4.07
CA THR A 100 -4.74 6.46 4.89
C THR A 100 -3.41 7.19 5.04
N GLU A 101 -3.44 8.35 5.69
CA GLU A 101 -2.24 9.10 6.09
C GLU A 101 -1.25 8.24 6.88
N GLU A 102 -1.74 7.37 7.77
CA GLU A 102 -0.87 6.48 8.54
C GLU A 102 -0.20 5.40 7.67
N VAL A 103 -0.94 4.79 6.75
CA VAL A 103 -0.38 3.84 5.78
C VAL A 103 0.70 4.50 4.92
N LEU A 104 0.41 5.71 4.40
CA LEU A 104 1.39 6.47 3.63
C LEU A 104 2.61 6.83 4.48
N ARG A 105 2.42 7.30 5.72
CA ARG A 105 3.50 7.67 6.64
C ARG A 105 4.47 6.52 6.91
N GLN A 106 3.96 5.31 7.08
CA GLN A 106 4.74 4.09 7.30
C GLN A 106 5.46 3.62 6.03
N LEU A 107 4.88 3.93 4.86
CA LEU A 107 5.54 3.76 3.57
C LEU A 107 6.50 4.92 3.24
N THR A 108 6.43 6.08 3.88
CA THR A 108 7.38 7.17 3.63
C THR A 108 8.71 6.87 4.30
N TYR A 109 9.79 7.00 3.55
CA TYR A 109 11.13 6.94 4.12
C TYR A 109 11.53 8.31 4.66
N THR A 110 11.79 8.43 5.96
CA THR A 110 12.28 9.68 6.56
C THR A 110 13.68 9.47 7.12
N THR A 111 14.63 10.32 6.71
CA THR A 111 15.96 10.30 7.31
C THR A 111 15.94 11.06 8.63
N PHE A 112 16.75 10.64 9.61
CA PHE A 112 16.88 11.34 10.90
C PHE A 112 17.22 12.84 10.76
N THR A 113 17.92 13.22 9.70
CA THR A 113 18.31 14.61 9.40
C THR A 113 17.15 15.55 9.07
N GLU A 114 16.06 15.05 8.49
CA GLU A 114 14.88 15.88 8.20
C GLU A 114 14.03 16.13 9.45
N LYS A 115 14.01 15.19 10.40
CA LYS A 115 13.25 15.33 11.66
C LYS A 115 13.78 16.45 12.56
N VAL A 116 15.10 16.65 12.59
CA VAL A 116 15.75 17.66 13.43
C VAL A 116 15.57 19.09 12.90
N LEU A 117 15.35 19.26 11.59
CA LEU A 117 15.22 20.59 10.97
C LEU A 117 13.79 21.16 11.06
N HIS A 118 12.79 20.32 11.34
CA HIS A 118 11.40 20.75 11.53
C HIS A 118 10.99 20.92 13.00
N SER A 119 11.81 20.47 13.97
CA SER A 119 11.59 20.74 15.39
C SER A 119 12.26 22.07 15.79
N GLY A 120 11.65 23.19 15.38
CA GLY A 120 11.96 24.48 15.99
C GLY A 120 11.43 24.49 17.43
N ASP A 121 12.34 24.59 18.40
CA ASP A 121 12.10 24.86 19.83
C ASP A 121 10.80 24.29 20.44
N ASP A 122 10.82 23.03 20.87
CA ASP A 122 10.33 22.59 22.19
C ASP A 122 10.70 21.12 22.43
N LEU A 123 10.95 20.80 23.71
CA LEU A 123 11.49 19.58 24.34
C LEU A 123 11.23 18.21 23.65
N PRO A 124 12.12 17.20 23.87
CA PRO A 124 12.03 15.91 23.21
C PRO A 124 10.86 15.12 23.79
N ALA A 125 9.70 15.20 23.13
CA ALA A 125 8.77 14.08 23.18
C ALA A 125 9.53 12.85 22.66
N GLU A 126 9.39 11.71 23.34
CA GLU A 126 9.91 10.43 22.87
C GLU A 126 9.31 10.14 21.48
N GLU A 127 9.94 10.65 20.43
CA GLU A 127 9.53 10.41 19.05
C GLU A 127 9.89 8.97 18.73
N THR A 128 8.90 8.10 18.94
CA THR A 128 8.92 6.71 18.53
C THR A 128 9.47 6.62 17.11
N ILE A 129 10.66 6.03 16.96
CA ILE A 129 11.25 5.75 15.65
C ILE A 129 10.23 4.89 14.91
N THR A 130 9.50 5.51 13.97
CA THR A 130 8.53 4.77 13.19
C THR A 130 9.29 4.02 12.11
N GLU A 131 9.28 2.68 12.18
CA GLU A 131 9.98 1.83 11.23
C GLU A 131 9.34 1.95 9.84
N THR A 132 10.10 2.38 8.85
CA THR A 132 9.64 2.41 7.46
C THR A 132 9.38 0.99 6.96
N LEU A 133 8.17 0.72 6.48
CA LEU A 133 7.76 -0.59 5.98
C LEU A 133 8.20 -0.83 4.53
N CYS A 134 8.21 -2.09 4.10
CA CYS A 134 8.38 -2.46 2.69
C CYS A 134 9.63 -1.83 2.05
N LEU A 135 10.80 -1.95 2.68
CA LEU A 135 12.05 -1.31 2.23
C LEU A 135 12.47 -1.74 0.81
N ASN A 136 11.99 -2.89 0.33
CA ASN A 136 12.28 -3.45 -0.99
C ASN A 136 11.27 -3.04 -2.08
N LEU A 137 10.29 -2.19 -1.77
CA LEU A 137 9.26 -1.78 -2.71
C LEU A 137 9.85 -0.99 -3.87
N SER A 138 9.70 -1.50 -5.09
CA SER A 138 10.13 -0.85 -6.33
C SER A 138 8.97 -0.41 -7.22
N THR A 139 7.79 -0.99 -7.03
CA THR A 139 6.59 -0.68 -7.81
C THR A 139 5.41 -0.46 -6.88
N ILE A 140 4.71 0.65 -7.07
CA ILE A 140 3.47 0.93 -6.34
C ILE A 140 2.37 1.35 -7.30
N LYS A 141 1.18 0.76 -7.15
CA LYS A 141 -0.04 1.18 -7.83
C LYS A 141 -1.11 1.38 -6.77
N LEU A 142 -1.58 2.61 -6.62
CA LEU A 142 -2.66 2.99 -5.72
C LEU A 142 -3.75 3.63 -6.57
N TRP A 143 -4.93 3.02 -6.64
CA TRP A 143 -6.00 3.47 -7.52
C TRP A 143 -7.31 3.51 -6.76
N GLY A 144 -7.85 4.70 -6.53
CA GLY A 144 -9.15 4.89 -5.90
C GLY A 144 -9.23 4.42 -4.44
N CYS A 145 -8.09 4.17 -3.79
CA CYS A 145 -8.04 3.61 -2.45
C CYS A 145 -7.48 4.59 -1.40
N ILE A 146 -7.19 5.83 -1.77
CA ILE A 146 -6.47 6.81 -0.94
C ILE A 146 -7.44 7.68 -0.14
N SER A 147 -7.24 7.77 1.18
CA SER A 147 -7.87 8.72 2.10
C SER A 147 -6.78 9.44 2.91
N ALA A 148 -6.15 10.42 2.29
CA ALA A 148 -5.07 11.19 2.92
C ALA A 148 -5.19 12.67 2.57
N GLN A 149 -4.48 13.51 3.32
CA GLN A 149 -4.36 14.93 3.01
C GLN A 149 -3.51 15.15 1.75
N ASP A 150 -3.70 16.30 1.10
CA ASP A 150 -2.86 16.74 -0.03
C ASP A 150 -1.38 16.76 0.38
N GLY A 151 -0.51 16.41 -0.56
CA GLY A 151 0.95 16.33 -0.37
C GLY A 151 1.46 15.00 0.22
N ARG A 152 0.61 14.22 0.91
CA ARG A 152 1.04 12.98 1.57
C ARG A 152 1.44 11.87 0.60
N VAL A 153 0.79 11.80 -0.56
CA VAL A 153 1.11 10.80 -1.58
C VAL A 153 2.45 11.15 -2.23
N ALA A 154 2.66 12.44 -2.53
CA ALA A 154 3.91 12.96 -3.05
C ALA A 154 5.06 12.75 -2.05
N ASP A 155 4.88 13.05 -0.75
CA ASP A 155 5.90 12.79 0.28
C ASP A 155 6.39 11.33 0.23
N MET A 156 5.45 10.38 0.22
CA MET A 156 5.76 8.96 0.16
C MET A 156 6.50 8.61 -1.12
N VAL A 157 5.99 9.02 -2.29
CA VAL A 157 6.64 8.71 -3.58
C VAL A 157 8.03 9.34 -3.66
N GLU A 158 8.16 10.63 -3.35
CA GLU A 158 9.41 11.38 -3.41
C GLU A 158 10.51 10.76 -2.55
N SER A 159 10.15 10.36 -1.32
CA SER A 159 11.09 9.77 -0.36
C SER A 159 11.79 8.51 -0.89
N ARG A 160 11.17 7.83 -1.86
CA ARG A 160 11.69 6.60 -2.49
C ARG A 160 12.03 6.79 -3.96
N TRP A 161 11.67 7.90 -4.58
CA TRP A 161 11.90 8.14 -6.00
C TRP A 161 13.35 8.51 -6.28
N SER A 162 13.98 9.24 -5.37
CA SER A 162 15.37 9.68 -5.51
C SER A 162 16.35 8.60 -5.06
N SER A 163 17.34 8.27 -5.89
CA SER A 163 18.43 7.37 -5.49
C SER A 163 19.42 8.18 -4.65
N ALA A 164 19.29 8.13 -3.32
CA ALA A 164 20.36 8.62 -2.45
C ALA A 164 21.45 7.55 -2.34
N GLU A 165 22.72 7.96 -2.41
CA GLU A 165 23.85 7.07 -2.12
C GLU A 165 23.68 6.48 -0.71
N ASN A 166 23.82 5.16 -0.59
CA ASN A 166 23.62 4.40 0.65
C ASN A 166 22.20 4.47 1.27
N CYS A 167 21.16 4.73 0.47
CA CYS A 167 19.79 4.60 0.94
C CYS A 167 19.46 3.14 1.27
N PRO A 168 18.97 2.81 2.49
CA PRO A 168 18.53 1.46 2.84
C PRO A 168 17.22 1.07 2.15
N VAL A 169 16.50 2.05 1.58
CA VAL A 169 15.25 1.83 0.85
C VAL A 169 15.56 1.70 -0.63
N LYS A 170 14.98 0.66 -1.24
CA LYS A 170 15.04 0.45 -2.69
C LYS A 170 14.34 1.59 -3.41
N GLN A 171 14.99 2.11 -4.44
CA GLN A 171 14.42 3.16 -5.26
C GLN A 171 13.16 2.66 -5.98
N LEU A 172 12.05 3.39 -5.84
CA LEU A 172 10.87 3.20 -6.67
C LEU A 172 11.25 3.37 -8.13
N LYS A 173 10.72 2.51 -8.99
CA LYS A 173 10.90 2.55 -10.45
C LYS A 173 9.60 2.87 -11.17
N MET A 174 8.47 2.51 -10.56
CA MET A 174 7.15 2.75 -11.10
C MET A 174 6.18 3.16 -9.99
N ALA A 175 5.41 4.21 -10.26
CA ALA A 175 4.32 4.66 -9.39
C ALA A 175 3.09 4.95 -10.26
N VAL A 176 1.97 4.30 -9.99
CA VAL A 176 0.69 4.57 -10.64
C VAL A 176 -0.30 5.05 -9.59
N ILE A 177 -0.70 6.30 -9.67
CA ILE A 177 -1.52 6.97 -8.65
C ILE A 177 -2.84 7.44 -9.29
N GLY A 178 -3.95 6.82 -8.90
CA GLY A 178 -5.31 7.22 -9.28
C GLY A 178 -6.03 7.84 -8.10
N LEU A 179 -6.33 9.13 -8.19
CA LEU A 179 -7.03 9.90 -7.14
C LEU A 179 -8.41 10.34 -7.65
N PHE A 180 -9.45 10.22 -6.83
CA PHE A 180 -10.79 10.65 -7.23
C PHE A 180 -10.89 12.15 -7.44
N ALA A 181 -11.65 12.55 -8.46
CA ALA A 181 -11.80 13.94 -8.86
C ALA A 181 -12.36 14.88 -7.79
N ASN A 182 -13.05 14.35 -6.78
CA ASN A 182 -13.63 15.09 -5.66
C ASN A 182 -12.63 15.41 -4.55
N ALA A 183 -11.46 14.76 -4.53
CA ALA A 183 -10.42 14.99 -3.54
C ALA A 183 -9.46 16.09 -4.01
N CYS A 184 -9.15 17.04 -3.11
CA CYS A 184 -8.29 18.18 -3.40
C CYS A 184 -6.81 17.79 -3.18
N HIS A 185 -6.19 17.20 -4.22
CA HIS A 185 -4.80 16.72 -4.22
C HIS A 185 -3.92 17.52 -5.19
N MET A 186 -3.98 18.85 -5.12
CA MET A 186 -3.28 19.71 -6.07
C MET A 186 -1.77 19.69 -5.87
N GLU A 187 -1.33 19.66 -4.60
CA GLU A 187 0.08 19.56 -4.26
C GLU A 187 0.67 18.23 -4.72
N ASP A 188 -0.03 17.12 -4.43
CA ASP A 188 0.37 15.79 -4.88
C ASP A 188 0.55 15.76 -6.41
N TRP A 189 -0.40 16.34 -7.16
CA TRP A 189 -0.33 16.39 -8.62
C TRP A 189 0.86 17.19 -9.13
N ALA A 190 1.06 18.40 -8.60
CA ALA A 190 2.15 19.26 -9.03
C ALA A 190 3.51 18.59 -8.78
N ARG A 191 3.68 17.96 -7.62
CA ARG A 191 4.91 17.27 -7.21
C ARG A 191 5.15 15.99 -8.00
N LEU A 192 4.15 15.12 -8.15
CA LEU A 192 4.26 13.90 -8.96
C LEU A 192 4.55 14.21 -10.44
N GLN A 193 3.94 15.26 -10.99
CA GLN A 193 4.23 15.74 -12.34
C GLN A 193 5.69 16.22 -12.46
N ALA A 194 6.18 17.00 -11.50
CA ALA A 194 7.57 17.45 -11.49
C ALA A 194 8.56 16.27 -11.43
N LEU A 195 8.26 15.23 -10.65
CA LEU A 195 9.05 14.00 -10.59
C LEU A 195 9.02 13.21 -11.90
N HIS A 196 7.84 13.09 -12.54
CA HIS A 196 7.69 12.43 -13.84
C HIS A 196 8.59 13.09 -14.90
N TRP A 197 8.65 14.42 -14.91
CA TRP A 197 9.51 15.15 -15.85
C TRP A 197 11.00 14.92 -15.63
N LYS A 198 11.42 14.64 -14.39
CA LYS A 198 12.81 14.29 -14.08
C LYS A 198 13.15 12.86 -14.48
N ARG A 199 12.21 11.92 -14.32
CA ARG A 199 12.39 10.50 -14.64
C ARG A 199 11.04 9.84 -14.92
N PHE A 200 10.92 9.22 -16.09
CA PHE A 200 9.75 8.42 -16.46
C PHE A 200 9.50 7.27 -15.45
N GLY A 201 8.25 6.86 -15.33
CA GLY A 201 7.82 5.77 -14.45
C GLY A 201 6.68 6.15 -13.50
N ILE A 202 6.34 7.44 -13.39
CA ILE A 202 5.15 7.90 -12.67
C ILE A 202 4.00 8.06 -13.67
N THR A 203 2.84 7.49 -13.35
CA THR A 203 1.56 7.78 -14.00
C THR A 203 0.62 8.28 -12.93
N TYR A 204 0.01 9.44 -13.15
CA TYR A 204 -0.95 10.03 -12.22
C TYR A 204 -2.23 10.33 -13.00
N LEU A 205 -3.37 9.88 -12.46
CA LEU A 205 -4.66 9.89 -13.13
C LEU A 205 -5.73 10.42 -12.19
N ARG A 206 -6.67 11.18 -12.76
CA ARG A 206 -7.87 11.65 -12.09
C ARG A 206 -9.00 10.68 -12.40
N LEU A 207 -9.60 10.11 -11.36
CA LEU A 207 -10.69 9.13 -11.43
C LEU A 207 -12.06 9.81 -11.38
#